data_AF-A0A1V5DQE7-F1
#
_entry.id   AF-A0A1V5DQE7-F1
#
_cell.length_a   1.000
_cell.length_b   1.000
_cell.length_c   1.000
_cell.angle_alpha   90.00
_cell.angle_beta   90.00
_cell.angle_gamma   90.00
#
_symmetry.space_group_name_H-M   'P 1'
#
loop_
_entity.id
_entity.type
_entity.pdbx_description
1 polymer ?
#
loop_
_entity_poly.entity_id
_entity_poly.type
_entity_poly.pdbx_seq_one_letter_code
_entity_poly.pdbx_strand_id
1 'polypeptide(L)'
;MKGKSRPKKCFCGAVIIPDKKVGSRQKTCGSKECQQELKRRNNARWRKSNPDHWRDDYARLKAWLDAHPGHLKEYRKNHPEYVEKCRESQRRRDRSKKLHLDIQAKMRRQAPDIIDQLWDKAHSGNLDIQGKAVINSLEAVLLLGLPPKSTNRS
;
A
#
# COMPACT_ATOMS: atom_id res chain seq x y z
N MET A 1 13.23 -47.90 -2.50
CA MET A 1 13.92 -47.07 -3.50
C MET A 1 13.34 -45.65 -3.46
N LYS A 2 14.13 -44.61 -3.12
CA LYS A 2 13.62 -43.23 -3.06
C LYS A 2 13.40 -42.72 -4.48
N GLY A 3 12.14 -42.52 -4.87
CA GLY A 3 11.76 -42.06 -6.21
C GLY A 3 12.43 -40.72 -6.56
N LYS A 4 12.97 -40.61 -7.78
CA LYS A 4 13.58 -39.37 -8.28
C LYS A 4 12.52 -38.26 -8.30
N SER A 5 12.84 -37.11 -7.70
CA SER A 5 11.98 -35.93 -7.70
C SER A 5 11.89 -35.35 -9.12
N ARG A 6 10.65 -35.20 -9.63
CA ARG A 6 10.41 -34.67 -10.98
C ARG A 6 10.78 -33.17 -11.04
N PRO A 7 11.40 -32.70 -12.14
CA PRO A 7 11.66 -31.28 -12.35
C PRO A 7 10.36 -30.47 -12.39
N LYS A 8 10.39 -29.22 -11.95
CA LYS A 8 9.25 -28.30 -12.03
C LYS A 8 9.71 -26.86 -12.21
N LYS A 9 8.80 -25.98 -12.63
CA LYS A 9 9.09 -24.56 -12.82
C LYS A 9 8.92 -23.78 -11.50
N CYS A 10 9.88 -22.92 -11.22
CA CYS A 10 9.84 -21.91 -10.16
C CYS A 10 9.04 -20.68 -10.63
N PHE A 11 8.73 -19.75 -9.71
CA PHE A 11 8.10 -18.47 -10.04
C PHE A 11 8.94 -17.59 -10.96
N CYS A 12 10.27 -17.64 -10.86
CA CYS A 12 11.18 -16.95 -11.79
C CYS A 12 11.34 -17.66 -13.15
N GLY A 13 10.62 -18.76 -13.40
CA GLY A 13 10.74 -19.55 -14.63
C GLY A 13 11.83 -20.62 -14.61
N ALA A 14 12.78 -20.57 -13.67
CA ALA A 14 13.84 -21.58 -13.55
C ALA A 14 13.28 -23.00 -13.31
N VAL A 15 13.91 -24.00 -13.93
CA VAL A 15 13.61 -25.41 -13.67
C VAL A 15 14.34 -25.86 -12.41
N ILE A 16 13.58 -26.32 -11.41
CA ILE A 16 14.10 -26.81 -10.14
C ILE A 16 13.93 -28.33 -10.07
N ILE A 17 14.98 -29.02 -9.66
CA ILE A 17 14.92 -30.42 -9.24
C ILE A 17 14.80 -30.40 -7.71
N PRO A 18 13.65 -30.79 -7.15
CA PRO A 18 13.45 -30.70 -5.71
C PRO A 18 14.44 -31.53 -4.92
N ASP A 19 14.94 -30.97 -3.82
CA ASP A 19 15.71 -31.69 -2.84
C ASP A 19 14.93 -32.91 -2.35
N LYS A 20 15.61 -34.06 -2.19
CA LYS A 20 14.98 -35.32 -1.78
C LYS A 20 14.29 -35.23 -0.41
N LYS A 21 14.78 -34.38 0.51
CA LYS A 21 14.21 -34.18 1.85
C LYS A 21 12.91 -33.37 1.81
N VAL A 22 12.82 -32.38 0.94
CA VAL A 22 11.64 -31.51 0.82
C VAL A 22 10.63 -32.08 -0.18
N GLY A 23 11.12 -32.62 -1.29
CA GLY A 23 10.37 -33.28 -2.33
C GLY A 23 9.39 -32.34 -3.05
N SER A 24 8.20 -32.83 -3.34
CA SER A 24 7.15 -32.08 -4.05
C SER A 24 6.76 -30.75 -3.39
N ARG A 25 7.05 -30.59 -2.09
CA ARG A 25 6.79 -29.38 -1.29
C ARG A 25 7.68 -28.19 -1.67
N GLN A 26 8.89 -28.39 -2.21
CA GLN A 26 9.80 -27.28 -2.53
C GLN A 26 9.27 -26.50 -3.74
N LYS A 27 8.56 -25.39 -3.60
CA LYS A 27 7.96 -24.70 -4.76
C LYS A 27 8.89 -23.70 -5.46
N THR A 28 10.05 -23.40 -4.88
CA THR A 28 10.94 -22.32 -5.33
C THR A 28 12.38 -22.80 -5.49
N CYS A 29 13.17 -22.04 -6.26
CA CYS A 29 14.61 -22.27 -6.45
C CYS A 29 15.45 -21.92 -5.21
N GLY A 30 14.85 -21.32 -4.19
CA GLY A 30 15.55 -20.86 -2.98
C GLY A 30 15.96 -19.38 -3.01
N SER A 31 15.83 -18.69 -4.15
CA SER A 31 16.05 -17.24 -4.20
C SER A 31 15.07 -16.50 -3.29
N LYS A 32 15.52 -15.38 -2.71
CA LYS A 32 14.75 -14.60 -1.74
C LYS A 32 13.46 -14.06 -2.37
N GLU A 33 13.53 -13.64 -3.62
CA GLU A 33 12.41 -13.10 -4.41
C GLU A 33 11.35 -14.18 -4.61
N CYS A 34 11.75 -15.38 -5.02
CA CYS A 34 10.83 -16.48 -5.22
C CYS A 34 10.20 -16.96 -3.91
N GLN A 35 10.97 -16.98 -2.81
CA GLN A 35 10.45 -17.31 -1.48
C GLN A 35 9.46 -16.25 -0.98
N GLN A 36 9.72 -14.96 -1.21
CA GLN A 36 8.80 -13.87 -0.89
C GLN A 36 7.50 -13.99 -1.68
N GLU A 37 7.58 -14.29 -2.97
CA GLU A 37 6.41 -14.51 -3.82
C GLU A 37 5.58 -15.71 -3.36
N LEU A 38 6.23 -16.82 -2.99
CA LEU A 38 5.56 -17.98 -2.40
C LEU A 38 4.80 -17.59 -1.12
N LYS A 39 5.47 -16.87 -0.22
CA LYS A 39 4.88 -16.41 1.05
C LYS A 39 3.69 -15.49 0.77
N ARG A 40 3.82 -14.56 -0.17
CA ARG A 40 2.74 -13.64 -0.57
C ARG A 40 1.51 -14.42 -1.06
N ARG A 41 1.68 -15.38 -1.96
CA ARG A 41 0.59 -16.23 -2.49
C ARG A 41 -0.04 -17.09 -1.41
N ASN A 42 0.77 -17.71 -0.56
CA ASN A 42 0.27 -18.53 0.55
C ASN A 42 -0.54 -17.69 1.53
N ASN A 43 -0.04 -16.52 1.92
CA ASN A 43 -0.76 -15.60 2.81
C ASN A 43 -2.06 -15.09 2.18
N ALA A 44 -2.09 -14.83 0.86
CA ALA A 44 -3.31 -14.44 0.16
C ALA A 44 -4.34 -15.57 0.16
N ARG A 45 -3.93 -16.80 -0.16
CA ARG A 45 -4.80 -17.98 -0.13
C ARG A 45 -5.34 -18.25 1.28
N TRP A 46 -4.47 -18.18 2.28
CA TRP A 46 -4.83 -18.40 3.67
C TRP A 46 -5.85 -17.35 4.13
N ARG A 47 -5.64 -16.05 3.85
CA ARG A 47 -6.61 -15.00 4.17
C ARG A 47 -7.95 -15.19 3.47
N LYS A 48 -7.94 -15.61 2.19
CA LYS A 48 -9.17 -15.92 1.45
C LYS A 48 -9.94 -17.09 2.07
N SER A 49 -9.23 -18.09 2.59
CA SER A 49 -9.83 -19.28 3.20
C SER A 49 -10.24 -19.06 4.66
N ASN A 50 -9.69 -18.03 5.31
CA ASN A 50 -9.94 -17.70 6.71
C ASN A 50 -10.32 -16.21 6.84
N PRO A 51 -11.42 -15.76 6.21
CA PRO A 51 -11.82 -14.35 6.23
C PRO A 51 -12.12 -13.86 7.65
N ASP A 52 -12.66 -14.75 8.49
CA ASP A 52 -13.08 -14.46 9.86
C ASP A 52 -12.04 -14.84 10.91
N HIS A 53 -10.79 -15.13 10.53
CA HIS A 53 -9.79 -15.59 11.49
C HIS A 53 -9.56 -14.61 12.65
N TRP A 54 -9.69 -13.32 12.37
CA TRP A 54 -9.54 -12.25 13.36
C TRP A 54 -10.87 -11.76 13.92
N ARG A 55 -11.99 -12.38 13.54
CA ARG A 55 -13.29 -12.07 14.11
C ARG A 55 -13.25 -12.50 15.58
N ASP A 56 -13.75 -11.63 16.45
CA ASP A 56 -13.87 -11.84 17.90
C ASP A 56 -12.57 -11.95 18.69
N ASP A 57 -11.39 -11.85 18.06
CA ASP A 57 -10.11 -11.92 18.76
C ASP A 57 -9.95 -10.81 19.80
N TYR A 58 -10.42 -9.60 19.46
CA TYR A 58 -10.45 -8.48 20.40
C TYR A 58 -11.40 -8.73 21.56
N ALA A 59 -12.62 -9.20 21.28
CA ALA A 59 -13.61 -9.48 22.32
C ALA A 59 -13.14 -10.57 23.28
N ARG A 60 -12.55 -11.64 22.73
CA ARG A 60 -11.94 -12.74 23.48
C ARG A 60 -10.79 -12.25 24.36
N LEU A 61 -9.86 -11.48 23.80
CA LEU A 61 -8.73 -10.92 24.55
C LEU A 61 -9.22 -9.95 25.64
N LYS A 62 -10.20 -9.10 25.33
CA LYS A 62 -10.79 -8.16 26.28
C LYS A 62 -11.44 -8.90 27.44
N ALA A 63 -12.29 -9.89 27.18
CA ALA A 63 -12.91 -10.71 28.22
C ALA A 63 -11.87 -11.40 29.11
N TRP A 64 -10.78 -11.90 28.50
CA TRP A 64 -9.68 -12.48 29.26
C TRP A 64 -8.97 -11.44 30.14
N LEU A 65 -8.69 -10.24 29.63
CA LEU A 65 -8.07 -9.16 30.40
C LEU A 65 -8.97 -8.65 31.52
N ASP A 66 -10.28 -8.56 31.28
CA ASP A 66 -11.27 -8.15 32.28
C ASP A 66 -11.33 -9.18 33.43
N ALA A 67 -11.21 -10.47 33.12
CA ALA A 67 -11.10 -11.54 34.12
C ALA A 67 -9.74 -11.58 34.85
N HIS A 68 -8.70 -10.95 34.32
CA HIS A 68 -7.33 -10.97 34.88
C HIS A 68 -6.78 -9.54 35.07
N PRO A 69 -7.39 -8.75 35.98
CA PRO A 69 -6.95 -7.38 36.22
C PRO A 69 -5.50 -7.37 36.73
N GLY A 70 -4.71 -6.43 36.22
CA GLY A 70 -3.30 -6.29 36.60
C GLY A 70 -2.33 -7.23 35.89
N HIS A 71 -2.80 -8.25 35.16
CA HIS A 71 -1.92 -9.18 34.43
C HIS A 71 -0.90 -8.45 33.53
N LEU A 72 -1.35 -7.47 32.74
CA LEU A 72 -0.45 -6.71 31.86
C LEU A 72 0.60 -5.90 32.63
N LYS A 73 0.25 -5.38 33.82
CA LYS A 73 1.17 -4.62 34.66
C LYS A 73 2.26 -5.54 35.20
N GLU A 74 1.86 -6.69 35.74
CA GLU A 74 2.80 -7.69 36.27
C GLU A 74 3.67 -8.30 35.16
N TYR A 75 3.08 -8.63 34.02
CA TYR A 75 3.81 -9.10 32.84
C TYR A 75 4.90 -8.10 32.42
N ARG A 76 4.58 -6.81 32.32
CA ARG A 76 5.54 -5.76 31.95
C ARG A 76 6.63 -5.55 33.01
N LYS A 77 6.30 -5.72 34.29
CA LYS A 77 7.28 -5.63 35.39
C LYS A 77 8.30 -6.77 35.30
N ASN A 78 7.84 -7.98 34.99
CA ASN A 78 8.67 -9.17 34.91
C ASN A 78 9.39 -9.34 33.56
N HIS A 79 9.02 -8.54 32.54
CA HIS A 79 9.64 -8.56 31.20
C HIS A 79 10.08 -7.15 30.76
N PRO A 80 11.03 -6.51 31.46
CA PRO A 80 11.51 -5.17 31.12
C PRO A 80 12.14 -5.09 29.72
N GLU A 81 12.78 -6.17 29.25
CA GLU A 81 13.36 -6.26 27.91
C GLU A 81 12.29 -6.21 26.80
N TYR A 82 11.11 -6.81 27.05
CA TYR A 82 9.96 -6.70 26.15
C TYR A 82 9.48 -5.25 26.07
N VAL A 83 9.38 -4.57 27.21
CA VAL A 83 8.96 -3.16 27.29
C VAL A 83 9.93 -2.26 26.55
N GLU A 84 11.23 -2.46 26.70
CA GLU A 84 12.23 -1.60 26.04
C GLU A 84 12.20 -1.78 24.52
N LYS A 85 12.10 -3.01 24.02
CA LYS A 85 11.92 -3.26 22.56
C LYS A 85 10.65 -2.60 22.02
N CYS A 86 9.56 -2.60 22.78
CA CYS A 86 8.34 -1.89 22.41
C CYS A 86 8.57 -0.38 22.34
N ARG A 87 9.27 0.20 23.33
CA ARG A 87 9.62 1.62 23.36
C ARG A 87 10.52 2.02 22.19
N GLU A 88 11.55 1.23 21.88
CA GLU A 88 12.41 1.47 20.72
C GLU A 88 11.60 1.44 19.40
N SER A 89 10.72 0.46 19.25
CA SER A 89 9.86 0.32 18.08
C SER A 89 8.89 1.52 17.96
N GLN A 90 8.36 2.00 19.08
CA GLN A 90 7.56 3.23 19.13
C GLN A 90 8.38 4.44 18.67
N ARG A 91 9.57 4.65 19.26
CA ARG A 91 10.46 5.75 18.87
C ARG A 91 10.81 5.72 17.38
N ARG A 92 11.05 4.54 16.81
CA ARG A 92 11.30 4.38 15.36
C ARG A 92 10.12 4.83 14.52
N ARG A 93 8.89 4.44 14.90
CA ARG A 93 7.67 4.87 14.20
C ARG A 93 7.46 6.37 14.29
N ASP A 94 7.65 6.96 15.48
CA ASP A 94 7.48 8.39 15.68
C ASP A 94 8.50 9.21 14.89
N ARG A 95 9.76 8.77 14.83
CA ARG A 95 10.78 9.38 13.95
C ARG A 95 10.39 9.31 12.48
N SER A 96 9.91 8.15 12.01
CA SER A 96 9.47 7.99 10.63
C SER A 96 8.27 8.88 10.30
N LYS A 97 7.30 9.00 11.23
CA LYS A 97 6.15 9.89 11.09
C LYS A 97 6.58 11.35 11.03
N LYS A 98 7.50 11.77 11.90
CA LYS A 98 8.06 13.13 11.89
C LYS A 98 8.75 13.43 10.55
N LEU A 99 9.63 12.54 10.09
CA LEU A 99 10.29 12.70 8.79
C LEU A 99 9.29 12.83 7.63
N HIS A 100 8.24 12.01 7.64
CA HIS A 100 7.17 12.10 6.64
C HIS A 100 6.47 13.46 6.67
N LEU A 101 6.13 13.97 7.87
CA LEU A 101 5.53 15.30 8.04
C LEU A 101 6.48 16.41 7.59
N ASP A 102 7.78 16.28 7.85
CA ASP A 102 8.80 17.24 7.43
C ASP A 102 8.93 17.28 5.90
N ILE A 103 8.92 16.10 5.24
CA ILE A 103 8.89 16.00 3.77
C ILE A 103 7.63 16.68 3.22
N GLN A 104 6.45 16.39 3.77
CA GLN A 104 5.21 17.04 3.35
C GLN A 104 5.23 18.56 3.57
N ALA A 105 5.79 19.03 4.70
CA ALA A 105 5.95 20.45 4.97
C ALA A 105 6.91 21.11 3.98
N LYS A 106 8.01 20.44 3.61
CA LYS A 106 8.94 20.90 2.58
C LYS A 106 8.24 21.01 1.22
N MET A 107 7.51 19.98 0.79
CA MET A 107 6.74 20.02 -0.45
C MET A 107 5.74 21.19 -0.46
N ARG A 108 5.04 21.44 0.65
CA ARG A 108 4.12 22.58 0.78
C ARG A 108 4.81 23.94 0.70
N ARG A 109 6.01 24.08 1.27
CA ARG A 109 6.79 25.33 1.18
C ARG A 109 7.32 25.60 -0.22
N GLN A 110 7.71 24.56 -0.95
CA GLN A 110 8.24 24.68 -2.32
C GLN A 110 7.15 24.81 -3.38
N ALA A 111 5.89 24.51 -3.05
CA ALA A 111 4.79 24.54 -4.01
C ALA A 111 4.55 25.93 -4.63
N PRO A 112 4.54 27.05 -3.87
CA PRO A 112 4.43 28.39 -4.44
C PRO A 112 5.58 28.71 -5.40
N ASP A 113 6.84 28.47 -5.00
CA ASP A 113 8.00 28.72 -5.86
C ASP A 113 7.95 27.92 -7.17
N ILE A 114 7.45 26.68 -7.13
CA ILE A 114 7.25 25.85 -8.32
C ILE A 114 6.12 26.42 -9.19
N ILE A 115 5.02 26.88 -8.59
CA ILE A 115 3.92 27.52 -9.30
C ILE A 115 4.40 28.79 -9.98
N ASP A 116 5.15 29.65 -9.28
CA ASP A 116 5.70 30.89 -9.81
C ASP A 116 6.70 30.62 -10.94
N GLN A 117 7.60 29.65 -10.78
CA GLN A 117 8.51 29.26 -11.87
C GLN A 117 7.77 28.69 -13.09
N LEU A 118 6.69 27.93 -12.89
CA LEU A 118 5.85 27.42 -13.98
C LEU A 118 5.08 28.55 -14.65
N TRP A 119 4.58 29.50 -13.87
CA TRP A 119 3.92 30.70 -14.35
C TRP A 119 4.92 31.55 -15.16
N ASP A 120 6.09 31.87 -14.62
CA ASP A 120 7.14 32.59 -15.32
C ASP A 120 7.57 31.90 -16.61
N LYS A 121 7.74 30.57 -16.61
CA LYS A 121 8.05 29.79 -17.83
C LYS A 121 6.93 29.83 -18.86
N ALA A 122 5.67 29.78 -18.43
CA ALA A 122 4.51 29.90 -19.32
C ALA A 122 4.37 31.32 -19.90
N HIS A 123 4.83 32.35 -19.19
CA HIS A 123 4.78 33.76 -19.64
C HIS A 123 6.05 34.21 -20.38
N SER A 124 7.21 33.58 -20.14
CA SER A 124 8.48 33.85 -20.84
C SER A 124 8.66 33.03 -22.11
N GLY A 125 7.95 31.90 -22.24
CA GLY A 125 7.75 31.18 -23.48
C GLY A 125 6.51 31.70 -24.22
N ASN A 126 6.65 32.82 -24.93
CA ASN A 126 5.65 33.41 -25.83
C ASN A 126 4.72 32.38 -26.49
N LEU A 127 3.45 32.36 -26.10
CA LEU A 127 2.34 32.10 -27.02
C LEU A 127 1.21 33.08 -26.72
N ASP A 128 1.18 34.11 -27.53
CA ASP A 128 -0.02 34.72 -28.08
C ASP A 128 -1.08 33.62 -28.39
N ILE A 129 -1.96 33.33 -27.43
CA ILE A 129 -3.24 32.66 -27.67
C ILE A 129 -4.29 33.75 -27.95
N GLN A 130 -4.00 34.68 -28.86
CA GLN A 130 -5.04 35.32 -29.68
C GLN A 130 -5.08 34.72 -31.10
N GLY A 131 -4.55 33.52 -31.28
CA GLY A 131 -4.73 32.70 -32.48
C GLY A 131 -6.05 31.92 -32.46
N LYS A 132 -7.13 32.57 -32.92
CA LYS A 132 -8.33 32.00 -33.56
C LYS A 132 -8.53 30.47 -33.40
N ALA A 133 -9.27 30.05 -32.38
CA ALA A 133 -10.10 28.86 -32.48
C ALA A 133 -11.56 29.35 -32.44
N VAL A 134 -12.14 29.52 -33.62
CA VAL A 134 -13.59 29.67 -33.78
C VAL A 134 -14.21 28.38 -33.26
N ILE A 135 -14.72 28.42 -32.03
CA ILE A 135 -15.54 27.36 -31.47
C ILE A 135 -16.90 27.46 -32.16
N ASN A 136 -17.02 26.85 -33.34
CA ASN A 136 -18.34 26.44 -33.85
C ASN A 136 -18.74 25.17 -33.11
N SER A 137 -19.25 25.31 -31.88
CA SER A 137 -19.87 24.22 -31.14
C SER A 137 -21.40 24.33 -31.18
N LEU A 138 -21.98 24.30 -32.39
CA LEU A 138 -23.40 23.94 -32.54
C LEU A 138 -23.61 22.41 -32.52
N GLU A 139 -22.55 21.61 -32.68
CA GLU A 139 -22.68 20.14 -32.64
C GLU A 139 -22.46 19.54 -31.24
N ALA A 140 -21.81 20.25 -30.31
CA ALA A 140 -21.56 19.72 -28.96
C ALA A 140 -22.82 19.68 -28.06
N VAL A 141 -23.88 20.41 -28.44
CA VAL A 141 -25.15 20.41 -27.68
C VAL A 141 -25.97 19.14 -27.94
N LEU A 142 -25.77 18.47 -29.08
CA LEU A 142 -26.58 17.31 -29.48
C LEU A 142 -26.17 16.00 -28.76
N LEU A 143 -24.92 15.91 -28.28
CA LEU A 143 -24.36 14.65 -27.74
C LEU A 143 -24.47 14.49 -26.22
N LEU A 144 -24.81 15.56 -25.48
CA LEU A 144 -24.94 15.51 -24.01
C LEU A 144 -26.38 15.60 -23.49
N GLY A 145 -27.40 15.70 -24.36
CA GLY A 145 -28.80 15.65 -23.94
C GLY A 145 -29.19 16.70 -22.89
N LEU A 146 -28.43 17.79 -22.76
CA LEU A 146 -28.74 18.87 -21.84
C LEU A 146 -29.69 19.85 -22.53
N PRO A 147 -30.92 20.05 -22.01
CA PRO A 147 -31.85 20.98 -22.62
C PRO A 147 -31.28 22.41 -22.54
N PRO A 148 -31.46 23.23 -23.59
CA PRO A 148 -31.03 24.61 -23.57
C PRO A 148 -31.78 25.36 -22.46
N LYS A 149 -31.03 26.09 -21.62
CA LYS A 149 -31.62 26.97 -20.60
C LYS A 149 -32.52 28.00 -21.29
N SER A 150 -33.82 27.94 -21.02
CA SER A 150 -34.78 28.92 -21.49
C SER A 150 -34.48 30.28 -20.85
N THR A 151 -33.88 31.19 -21.62
CA THR A 151 -33.93 32.61 -21.29
C THR A 151 -35.31 33.12 -21.68
N ASN A 152 -36.17 33.40 -20.71
CA ASN A 152 -37.28 34.31 -20.94
C ASN A 152 -37.16 35.50 -20.00
N ARG A 153 -36.82 36.62 -20.64
CA ARG A 153 -37.06 37.98 -20.19
C ARG A 153 -38.54 38.27 -20.39
N SER A 154 -39.22 38.69 -19.34
CA SER A 154 -40.39 39.58 -19.36
C SER A 154 -40.39 40.31 -18.02
#